data_AF-A0A315ZYF2-F1
#
_entry.id   AF-A0A315ZYF2-F1
#
_cell.length_a   1.000
_cell.length_b   1.000
_cell.length_c   1.000
_cell.angle_alpha   90.00
_cell.angle_beta   90.00
_cell.angle_gamma   90.00
#
_symmetry.space_group_name_H-M   'P 1'
#
loop_
_entity.id
_entity.type
_entity.pdbx_description
1 polymer ?
#
loop_
_entity_poly.entity_id
_entity_poly.type
_entity_poly.pdbx_seq_one_letter_code
_entity_poly.pdbx_strand_id
1 'polypeptide(L)'
;MTRRGDLRSNDAPVTDTPSPRTPDDDRLALARAVTGLLEWAQETTAERIPPLVTKIRDHLGEGAVDAGVLSREFAVFDRVNLQLALDAWSAEHGRSVEVVGYTIPPHFGTVDVAQMLQGSHLPPLRVTKPPVDDLPSGPTSTTAVWRAVLLLVEDHRGRHVLHVRGPADQHGHSGLTVEVAGLETAHAQELLGELEALRSAKNVYRGQVLEIGSTDHGSMTVRFPDLPRTERDDVVLPESVLARVERHTLAVAARREVLRASGQHLKRGLLLYGPPGTGKTHTTRYVVTHLPDTTALLLSGRSLHLIGAVAAMARELQPAVVVLEDVDLVAEDRSYGHGMSPVLFELLDAMDGAAADADLLFLLTTNRAEALERALAARPGRVDVALEIGLPDADARRRLLRLYSRAVPLTASDEVVDEVVARSEGVTASFVKELVRRAVLEAAMAQDDDATQSGEAVREVTGEHLRHALDDLLDSSQALTRALLGVPADQSDEPDGEGTVSYDGSYEPGVQVVQTAQQYRSSGGWFRHHP
;
A
#
# COMPACT_ATOMS: atom_id res chain seq x y z
N MET A 1 97.33 -4.70 69.17
CA MET A 1 96.45 -4.14 70.20
C MET A 1 95.04 -4.67 69.96
N THR A 2 94.49 -5.30 70.98
CA THR A 2 93.29 -6.16 71.03
C THR A 2 91.98 -5.41 70.84
N ARG A 3 91.02 -6.02 70.12
CA ARG A 3 89.60 -6.09 70.50
C ARG A 3 88.86 -7.19 69.72
N ARG A 4 88.31 -8.15 70.46
CA ARG A 4 87.30 -9.14 70.03
C ARG A 4 85.97 -8.40 69.80
N GLY A 5 85.20 -8.83 68.79
CA GLY A 5 83.82 -8.41 68.54
C GLY A 5 83.02 -9.59 67.98
N ASP A 6 81.85 -9.79 68.57
CA ASP A 6 80.99 -10.98 68.52
C ASP A 6 80.25 -11.22 67.19
N LEU A 7 79.84 -12.49 67.04
CA LEU A 7 78.92 -13.05 66.05
C LEU A 7 77.48 -12.54 66.25
N ARG A 8 76.75 -12.21 65.16
CA ARG A 8 75.48 -12.86 64.72
C ARG A 8 74.69 -12.08 63.66
N SER A 9 73.93 -12.89 62.91
CA SER A 9 72.80 -12.64 61.99
C SER A 9 73.13 -12.32 60.53
N ASN A 10 72.64 -13.21 59.67
CA ASN A 10 72.75 -13.24 58.22
C ASN A 10 71.31 -13.48 57.73
N ASP A 11 70.65 -12.46 57.18
CA ASP A 11 69.32 -12.58 56.54
C ASP A 11 69.44 -12.16 55.08
N ALA A 12 68.98 -13.04 54.19
CA ALA A 12 68.99 -12.87 52.73
C ALA A 12 67.75 -12.07 52.25
N PRO A 13 67.84 -11.32 51.13
CA PRO A 13 66.71 -10.56 50.60
C PRO A 13 65.76 -11.46 49.78
N VAL A 14 64.47 -11.30 50.04
CA VAL A 14 63.33 -11.96 49.38
C VAL A 14 63.13 -11.42 47.97
N THR A 15 62.99 -12.32 47.00
CA THR A 15 62.59 -12.03 45.60
C THR A 15 61.08 -11.80 45.53
N ASP A 16 60.66 -10.63 45.06
CA ASP A 16 59.26 -10.27 44.85
C ASP A 16 58.69 -11.01 43.63
N THR A 17 57.58 -11.73 43.81
CA THR A 17 56.88 -12.49 42.77
C THR A 17 55.59 -11.73 42.45
N PRO A 18 55.25 -11.42 41.18
CA PRO A 18 54.06 -10.64 40.90
C PRO A 18 52.79 -11.42 41.30
N SER A 19 51.91 -10.76 42.05
CA SER A 19 50.65 -11.34 42.54
C SER A 19 49.73 -11.79 41.38
N PRO A 20 48.94 -12.86 41.57
CA PRO A 20 48.00 -13.34 40.56
C PRO A 20 46.89 -12.31 40.35
N ARG A 21 46.69 -11.88 39.09
CA ARG A 21 45.62 -10.96 38.71
C ARG A 21 44.26 -11.57 39.03
N THR A 22 43.38 -10.80 39.64
CA THR A 22 42.03 -11.27 39.95
C THR A 22 41.14 -11.22 38.68
N PRO A 23 40.09 -12.05 38.57
CA PRO A 23 39.17 -12.00 37.43
C PRO A 23 38.53 -10.62 37.19
N ASP A 24 38.40 -9.80 38.23
CA ASP A 24 37.93 -8.42 38.13
C ASP A 24 39.02 -7.47 37.59
N ASP A 25 40.30 -7.71 37.86
CA ASP A 25 41.41 -6.98 37.22
C ASP A 25 41.47 -7.25 35.72
N ASP A 26 41.21 -8.49 35.30
CA ASP A 26 41.19 -8.86 33.88
C ASP A 26 39.96 -8.28 33.16
N ARG A 27 38.80 -8.20 33.83
CA ARG A 27 37.61 -7.49 33.31
C ARG A 27 37.85 -5.99 33.17
N LEU A 28 38.49 -5.36 34.17
CA LEU A 28 38.83 -3.95 34.10
C LEU A 28 39.89 -3.68 33.02
N ALA A 29 40.85 -4.59 32.85
CA ALA A 29 41.87 -4.49 31.81
C ALA A 29 41.27 -4.64 30.42
N LEU A 30 40.33 -5.58 30.23
CA LEU A 30 39.60 -5.72 28.97
C LEU A 30 38.74 -4.50 28.69
N ALA A 31 38.01 -3.98 29.69
CA ALA A 31 37.21 -2.78 29.55
C ALA A 31 38.08 -1.58 29.13
N ARG A 32 39.24 -1.37 29.78
CA ARG A 32 40.20 -0.32 29.40
C ARG A 32 40.82 -0.54 28.03
N ALA A 33 41.08 -1.79 27.63
CA ALA A 33 41.61 -2.10 26.30
C ALA A 33 40.57 -1.86 25.20
N VAL A 34 39.30 -2.20 25.44
CA VAL A 34 38.19 -1.90 24.52
C VAL A 34 37.94 -0.40 24.45
N THR A 35 37.90 0.31 25.58
CA THR A 35 37.79 1.77 25.62
C THR A 35 38.97 2.42 24.90
N GLY A 36 40.21 1.98 25.16
CA GLY A 36 41.41 2.49 24.50
C GLY A 36 41.46 2.17 23.00
N LEU A 37 40.92 1.02 22.56
CA LEU A 37 40.78 0.69 21.15
C LEU A 37 39.71 1.56 20.47
N LEU A 38 38.60 1.84 21.16
CA LEU A 38 37.53 2.72 20.67
C LEU A 38 38.01 4.19 20.61
N GLU A 39 38.71 4.66 21.63
CA GLU A 39 39.37 5.97 21.67
C GLU A 39 40.41 6.09 20.56
N TRP A 40 41.30 5.09 20.41
CA TRP A 40 42.27 5.06 19.32
C TRP A 40 41.61 4.99 17.95
N ALA A 41 40.57 4.18 17.76
CA ALA A 41 39.84 4.09 16.49
C ALA A 41 39.14 5.41 16.18
N GLN A 42 38.57 6.09 17.18
CA GLN A 42 38.00 7.43 17.06
C GLN A 42 39.07 8.46 16.71
N GLU A 43 40.20 8.51 17.42
CA GLU A 43 41.32 9.42 17.14
C GLU A 43 41.91 9.21 15.74
N THR A 44 42.04 7.95 15.31
CA THR A 44 42.58 7.60 13.98
C THR A 44 41.58 7.90 12.84
N THR A 45 40.29 8.03 13.14
CA THR A 45 39.25 8.45 12.19
C THR A 45 38.84 9.92 12.31
N ALA A 46 39.18 10.59 13.42
CA ALA A 46 38.69 11.91 13.80
C ALA A 46 39.22 13.07 12.93
N GLU A 47 40.30 12.89 12.18
CA GLU A 47 40.96 14.03 11.50
C GLU A 47 40.68 14.16 10.00
N ARG A 48 39.87 13.28 9.40
CA ARG A 48 39.50 13.43 7.99
C ARG A 48 38.04 13.79 7.86
N ILE A 49 37.78 15.09 7.77
CA ILE A 49 36.53 15.63 7.21
C ILE A 49 36.22 14.82 5.94
N PRO A 50 35.05 14.14 5.86
CA PRO A 50 34.73 13.31 4.71
C PRO A 50 34.83 14.11 3.41
N PRO A 51 35.31 13.53 2.29
CA PRO A 51 35.44 14.25 1.02
C PRO A 51 34.15 14.94 0.58
N LEU A 52 33.00 14.35 0.93
CA LEU A 52 31.69 14.94 0.68
C LEU A 52 31.49 16.27 1.41
N VAL A 53 31.87 16.34 2.70
CA VAL A 53 31.75 17.54 3.52
C VAL A 53 32.68 18.63 3.02
N THR A 54 33.92 18.28 2.66
CA THR A 54 34.86 19.22 2.04
C THR A 54 34.26 19.82 0.78
N LYS A 55 33.66 19.00 -0.08
CA LYS A 55 33.02 19.46 -1.32
C LYS A 55 31.85 20.42 -1.08
N ILE A 56 31.02 20.16 -0.07
CA ILE A 56 29.92 21.06 0.31
C ILE A 56 30.48 22.41 0.79
N ARG A 57 31.49 22.37 1.69
CA ARG A 57 32.12 23.59 2.24
C ARG A 57 32.81 24.41 1.17
N ASP A 58 33.54 23.78 0.25
CA ASP A 58 34.21 24.45 -0.86
C ASP A 58 33.21 25.13 -1.80
N HIS A 59 32.04 24.51 -2.03
CA HIS A 59 30.97 25.09 -2.84
C HIS A 59 30.35 26.31 -2.16
N LEU A 60 29.97 26.20 -0.89
CA LEU A 60 29.32 27.29 -0.15
C LEU A 60 30.28 28.44 0.22
N GLY A 61 31.57 28.17 0.35
CA GLY A 61 32.60 29.16 0.67
C GLY A 61 32.70 29.50 2.16
N GLU A 62 33.15 30.73 2.46
CA GLU A 62 33.32 31.19 3.84
C GLU A 62 31.97 31.25 4.57
N GLY A 63 31.91 30.71 5.79
CA GLY A 63 30.67 30.63 6.57
C GLY A 63 29.82 29.38 6.32
N ALA A 64 30.28 28.43 5.48
CA ALA A 64 29.56 27.18 5.22
C ALA A 64 29.16 26.41 6.49
N VAL A 65 30.01 26.42 7.53
CA VAL A 65 29.75 25.72 8.81
C VAL A 65 28.55 26.33 9.55
N ASP A 66 28.31 27.63 9.39
CA ASP A 66 27.25 28.38 10.05
C ASP A 66 26.04 28.64 9.13
N ALA A 67 26.01 28.03 7.95
CA ALA A 67 24.94 28.22 6.97
C ALA A 67 23.61 27.69 7.51
N GLY A 68 22.56 28.52 7.41
CA GLY A 68 21.20 28.10 7.75
C GLY A 68 20.73 26.95 6.86
N VAL A 69 20.02 25.98 7.47
CA VAL A 69 19.45 24.82 6.77
C VAL A 69 17.94 24.82 6.98
N LEU A 70 17.20 24.82 5.87
CA LEU A 70 15.75 24.68 5.87
C LEU A 70 15.37 23.29 5.34
N SER A 71 14.60 22.52 6.13
CA SER A 71 14.13 21.19 5.76
C SER A 71 12.64 21.20 5.44
N ARG A 72 12.23 20.43 4.43
CA ARG A 72 10.83 20.14 4.11
C ARG A 72 10.64 18.65 3.86
N GLU A 73 9.58 18.11 4.45
CA GLU A 73 9.14 16.74 4.24
C GLU A 73 8.12 16.65 3.10
N PHE A 74 8.21 15.58 2.33
CA PHE A 74 7.31 15.22 1.25
C PHE A 74 6.75 13.82 1.51
N ALA A 75 5.61 13.51 0.88
CA ALA A 75 5.03 12.19 0.99
C ALA A 75 5.87 11.14 0.24
N VAL A 76 6.12 10.00 0.87
CA VAL A 76 6.99 8.94 0.32
C VAL A 76 6.49 8.37 -1.01
N PHE A 77 5.18 8.29 -1.20
CA PHE A 77 4.61 7.82 -2.46
C PHE A 77 4.89 8.75 -3.65
N ASP A 78 5.33 9.99 -3.38
CA ASP A 78 5.46 11.06 -4.36
C ASP A 78 6.89 11.23 -4.89
N ARG A 79 7.77 10.29 -4.53
CA ARG A 79 9.17 10.20 -4.94
C ARG A 79 9.37 10.40 -6.45
N VAL A 80 8.51 9.81 -7.28
CA VAL A 80 8.58 9.94 -8.74
C VAL A 80 8.30 11.38 -9.18
N ASN A 81 7.26 12.01 -8.64
CA ASN A 81 6.89 13.38 -9.02
C ASN A 81 7.91 14.41 -8.51
N LEU A 82 8.47 14.20 -7.32
CA LEU A 82 9.58 15.01 -6.83
C LEU A 82 10.82 14.86 -7.71
N GLN A 83 11.17 13.65 -8.16
CA GLN A 83 12.28 13.46 -9.10
C GLN A 83 12.06 14.24 -10.39
N LEU A 84 10.87 14.15 -10.99
CA LEU A 84 10.55 14.89 -12.21
C LEU A 84 10.58 16.41 -12.00
N ALA A 85 10.20 16.89 -10.81
CA ALA A 85 10.31 18.29 -10.43
C ALA A 85 11.78 18.71 -10.34
N LEU A 86 12.61 17.91 -9.66
CA LEU A 86 14.05 18.16 -9.53
C LEU A 86 14.76 18.14 -10.88
N ASP A 87 14.43 17.22 -11.77
CA ASP A 87 14.99 17.15 -13.12
C ASP A 87 14.64 18.40 -13.93
N ALA A 88 13.38 18.83 -13.89
CA ALA A 88 12.93 20.02 -14.58
C ALA A 88 13.53 21.31 -13.99
N TRP A 89 13.58 21.39 -12.66
CA TRP A 89 14.17 22.52 -11.94
C TRP A 89 15.67 22.62 -12.21
N SER A 90 16.39 21.50 -12.24
CA SER A 90 17.83 21.47 -12.50
C SER A 90 18.17 21.83 -13.95
N ALA A 91 17.25 21.60 -14.90
CA ALA A 91 17.42 21.89 -16.32
C ALA A 91 17.11 23.34 -16.72
N GLU A 92 16.66 24.19 -15.79
CA GLU A 92 16.31 25.58 -16.07
C GLU A 92 17.55 26.42 -16.46
N HIS A 93 17.36 27.34 -17.41
CA HIS A 93 18.45 28.20 -17.89
C HIS A 93 18.91 29.16 -16.79
N GLY A 94 20.22 29.36 -16.67
CA GLY A 94 20.81 30.26 -15.65
C GLY A 94 21.07 29.58 -14.31
N ARG A 95 20.89 28.26 -14.23
CA ARG A 95 21.24 27.43 -13.07
C ARG A 95 22.32 26.42 -13.47
N SER A 96 23.39 26.35 -12.67
CA SER A 96 24.40 25.30 -12.77
C SER A 96 24.19 24.32 -11.61
N VAL A 97 24.00 23.03 -11.92
CA VAL A 97 23.75 21.99 -10.93
C VAL A 97 24.78 20.87 -11.07
N GLU A 98 25.54 20.60 -10.02
CA GLU A 98 26.36 19.40 -9.89
C GLU A 98 25.67 18.41 -8.94
N VAL A 99 25.36 17.19 -9.42
CA VAL A 99 24.73 16.15 -8.60
C VAL A 99 25.77 15.19 -8.03
N VAL A 100 25.81 15.07 -6.71
CA VAL A 100 26.74 14.21 -5.96
C VAL A 100 25.94 13.15 -5.20
N GLY A 101 26.13 11.88 -5.56
CA GLY A 101 25.56 10.76 -4.82
C GLY A 101 26.40 10.39 -3.61
N TYR A 102 25.76 9.85 -2.58
CA TYR A 102 26.48 9.27 -1.46
C TYR A 102 25.76 8.07 -0.87
N THR A 103 26.50 7.25 -0.13
CA THR A 103 25.98 6.09 0.59
C THR A 103 26.46 6.08 2.03
N ILE A 104 25.61 5.56 2.90
CA ILE A 104 25.90 5.31 4.31
C ILE A 104 25.77 3.80 4.54
N PRO A 105 26.68 3.14 5.27
CA PRO A 105 26.51 1.72 5.56
C PRO A 105 25.23 1.45 6.36
N PRO A 106 24.59 0.27 6.17
CA PRO A 106 23.20 0.05 6.59
C PRO A 106 22.92 0.18 8.09
N HIS A 107 23.92 0.00 8.95
CA HIS A 107 23.80 0.03 10.41
C HIS A 107 23.93 1.44 11.00
N PHE A 108 24.17 2.46 10.19
CA PHE A 108 24.16 3.85 10.62
C PHE A 108 22.83 4.52 10.26
N GLY A 109 22.44 5.51 11.06
CA GLY A 109 21.29 6.35 10.78
C GLY A 109 21.50 7.27 9.58
N THR A 110 20.47 8.06 9.28
CA THR A 110 20.56 9.11 8.27
C THR A 110 21.38 10.30 8.77
N VAL A 111 21.89 11.10 7.85
CA VAL A 111 22.62 12.35 8.13
C VAL A 111 21.93 13.48 7.41
N ASP A 112 21.73 14.61 8.08
CA ASP A 112 21.25 15.85 7.48
C ASP A 112 22.40 16.78 7.06
N VAL A 113 22.08 17.82 6.27
CA VAL A 113 23.11 18.77 5.79
C VAL A 113 23.76 19.54 6.94
N ALA A 114 23.02 19.88 7.99
CA ALA A 114 23.58 20.63 9.13
C ALA A 114 24.67 19.83 9.84
N GLN A 115 24.44 18.53 10.06
CA GLN A 115 25.43 17.59 10.59
C GLN A 115 26.63 17.45 9.64
N MET A 116 26.39 17.36 8.32
CA MET A 116 27.48 17.33 7.34
C MET A 116 28.35 18.58 7.45
N LEU A 117 27.72 19.77 7.53
CA LEU A 117 28.41 21.05 7.62
C LEU A 117 29.20 21.22 8.90
N GLN A 118 28.73 20.68 10.03
CA GLN A 118 29.48 20.67 11.30
C GLN A 118 30.68 19.71 11.25
N GLY A 119 30.54 18.57 10.58
CA GLY A 119 31.65 17.64 10.34
C GLY A 119 32.03 16.74 11.54
N SER A 120 31.37 16.91 12.69
CA SER A 120 31.59 16.10 13.90
C SER A 120 30.64 14.90 13.98
N HIS A 121 31.15 13.74 14.41
CA HIS A 121 30.37 12.52 14.64
C HIS A 121 29.60 11.97 13.43
N LEU A 122 30.11 12.19 12.22
CA LEU A 122 29.50 11.68 10.99
C LEU A 122 29.74 10.16 10.84
N PRO A 123 28.73 9.41 10.36
CA PRO A 123 28.96 8.05 9.89
C PRO A 123 29.88 8.06 8.67
N PRO A 124 30.43 6.91 8.27
CA PRO A 124 31.31 6.81 7.11
C PRO A 124 30.55 7.10 5.79
N LEU A 125 30.55 8.37 5.38
CA LEU A 125 29.97 8.85 4.13
C LEU A 125 30.87 8.47 2.95
N ARG A 126 30.31 7.74 1.97
CA ARG A 126 31.03 7.38 0.74
C ARG A 126 30.45 8.10 -0.45
N VAL A 127 31.25 8.93 -1.12
CA VAL A 127 30.87 9.58 -2.38
C VAL A 127 30.75 8.53 -3.47
N THR A 128 29.66 8.60 -4.23
CA THR A 128 29.31 7.65 -5.29
C THR A 128 28.59 8.38 -6.43
N LYS A 129 28.29 7.68 -7.53
CA LYS A 129 27.23 8.16 -8.43
C LYS A 129 25.89 8.15 -7.69
N PRO A 130 24.95 9.05 -8.00
CA PRO A 130 23.61 9.06 -7.41
C PRO A 130 22.98 7.66 -7.32
N PRO A 131 22.79 7.12 -6.10
CA PRO A 131 22.06 5.87 -5.95
C PRO A 131 20.59 6.12 -6.31
N VAL A 132 20.00 5.22 -7.09
CA VAL A 132 18.62 5.32 -7.59
C VAL A 132 17.82 4.06 -7.28
N ASP A 133 16.51 4.25 -7.09
CA ASP A 133 15.50 3.20 -7.15
C ASP A 133 14.74 3.30 -8.49
N ASP A 134 14.40 2.18 -9.09
CA ASP A 134 13.55 2.15 -10.29
C ASP A 134 12.08 2.03 -9.86
N LEU A 135 11.33 3.14 -9.98
CA LEU A 135 9.96 3.23 -9.47
C LEU A 135 8.94 3.38 -10.62
N PRO A 136 7.75 2.75 -10.53
CA PRO A 136 6.69 2.91 -11.52
C PRO A 136 6.29 4.39 -11.68
N SER A 137 6.29 4.87 -12.92
CA SER A 137 5.90 6.24 -13.29
C SER A 137 4.74 6.29 -14.30
N GLY A 138 4.26 5.12 -14.70
CA GLY A 138 3.09 4.93 -15.55
C GLY A 138 2.81 3.44 -15.75
N PRO A 139 1.79 3.07 -16.55
CA PRO A 139 1.41 1.68 -16.77
C PRO A 139 2.52 0.80 -17.37
N THR A 140 3.38 1.38 -18.18
CA THR A 140 4.48 0.68 -18.88
C THR A 140 5.82 1.40 -18.75
N SER A 141 5.93 2.33 -17.80
CA SER A 141 7.12 3.17 -17.64
C SER A 141 7.57 3.23 -16.19
N THR A 142 8.87 3.37 -16.02
CA THR A 142 9.51 3.59 -14.73
C THR A 142 10.40 4.82 -14.79
N THR A 143 10.72 5.36 -13.61
CA THR A 143 11.62 6.49 -13.44
C THR A 143 12.68 6.12 -12.42
N ALA A 144 13.95 6.36 -12.76
CA ALA A 144 15.04 6.26 -11.82
C ALA A 144 14.97 7.43 -10.83
N VAL A 145 14.67 7.13 -9.57
CA VAL A 145 14.49 8.12 -8.51
C VAL A 145 15.64 8.09 -7.54
N TRP A 146 16.23 9.24 -7.24
CA TRP A 146 17.34 9.34 -6.30
C TRP A 146 16.96 8.85 -4.89
N ARG A 147 17.93 8.16 -4.26
CA ARG A 147 17.84 7.73 -2.86
C ARG A 147 18.47 8.74 -1.91
N ALA A 148 19.66 9.22 -2.25
CA ALA A 148 20.42 10.13 -1.41
C ALA A 148 21.41 10.92 -2.27
N VAL A 149 21.14 12.20 -2.47
CA VAL A 149 21.95 13.08 -3.33
C VAL A 149 22.08 14.49 -2.76
N LEU A 150 23.20 15.12 -3.07
CA LEU A 150 23.43 16.55 -2.88
C LEU A 150 23.52 17.20 -4.26
N LEU A 151 22.75 18.26 -4.47
CA LEU A 151 22.83 19.12 -5.64
C LEU A 151 23.58 20.37 -5.21
N LEU A 152 24.78 20.58 -5.75
CA LEU A 152 25.54 21.80 -5.57
C LEU A 152 25.11 22.78 -6.66
N VAL A 153 24.45 23.85 -6.25
CA VAL A 153 23.75 24.76 -7.18
C VAL A 153 24.38 26.15 -7.15
N GLU A 154 24.56 26.72 -8.33
CA GLU A 154 24.86 28.13 -8.53
C GLU A 154 23.83 28.75 -9.47
N ASP A 155 23.05 29.72 -8.99
CA ASP A 155 22.10 30.49 -9.79
C ASP A 155 22.03 31.95 -9.31
N HIS A 156 21.00 32.69 -9.72
CA HIS A 156 20.79 34.09 -9.36
C HIS A 156 20.67 34.34 -7.83
N ARG A 157 20.38 33.32 -7.02
CA ARG A 157 20.32 33.39 -5.56
C ARG A 157 21.68 33.21 -4.89
N GLY A 158 22.71 32.84 -5.66
CA GLY A 158 24.04 32.51 -5.18
C GLY A 158 24.28 31.00 -5.07
N ARG A 159 25.37 30.64 -4.40
CA ARG A 159 25.78 29.24 -4.21
C ARG A 159 25.05 28.62 -3.04
N HIS A 160 24.36 27.52 -3.30
CA HIS A 160 23.57 26.82 -2.31
C HIS A 160 23.56 25.31 -2.58
N VAL A 161 23.06 24.54 -1.62
CA VAL A 161 23.01 23.09 -1.69
C VAL A 161 21.60 22.59 -1.42
N LEU A 162 21.09 21.72 -2.29
CA LEU A 162 19.91 20.91 -1.99
C LEU A 162 20.37 19.52 -1.60
N HIS A 163 19.76 18.96 -0.58
CA HIS A 163 19.98 17.59 -0.16
C HIS A 163 18.67 16.85 -0.20
N VAL A 164 18.59 15.85 -1.07
CA VAL A 164 17.39 15.04 -1.30
C VAL A 164 17.63 13.66 -0.74
N ARG A 165 16.76 13.25 0.19
CA ARG A 165 16.85 11.96 0.88
C ARG A 165 15.52 11.23 0.80
N GLY A 166 15.55 10.05 0.19
CA GLY A 166 14.45 9.11 0.19
C GLY A 166 14.33 8.32 1.51
N PRO A 167 13.26 7.53 1.66
CA PRO A 167 13.05 6.70 2.84
C PRO A 167 14.19 5.71 3.05
N ALA A 168 14.55 5.47 4.32
CA ALA A 168 15.57 4.50 4.70
C ALA A 168 14.92 3.31 5.44
N ASP A 169 14.97 2.13 4.83
CA ASP A 169 14.23 0.94 5.28
C ASP A 169 14.59 0.42 6.68
N GLN A 170 15.68 0.89 7.31
CA GLN A 170 16.28 0.21 8.47
C GLN A 170 16.13 0.92 9.82
N HIS A 171 15.60 2.16 9.87
CA HIS A 171 15.61 2.95 11.13
C HIS A 171 14.31 3.71 11.42
N GLY A 172 13.18 3.32 10.83
CA GLY A 172 11.88 3.96 11.10
C GLY A 172 11.74 5.39 10.57
N HIS A 173 12.77 5.94 9.90
CA HIS A 173 12.67 7.17 9.14
C HIS A 173 12.17 6.88 7.72
N SER A 174 10.85 6.74 7.60
CA SER A 174 10.15 6.63 6.31
C SER A 174 9.80 8.01 5.75
N GLY A 175 10.76 8.95 5.73
CA GLY A 175 10.55 10.31 5.23
C GLY A 175 11.22 10.52 3.87
N LEU A 176 10.56 11.24 2.97
CA LEU A 176 11.20 11.87 1.81
C LEU A 176 11.48 13.32 2.19
N THR A 177 12.74 13.73 2.24
CA THR A 177 13.12 15.08 2.67
C THR A 177 13.93 15.82 1.63
N VAL A 178 13.72 17.13 1.55
CA VAL A 178 14.56 18.06 0.81
C VAL A 178 15.02 19.14 1.78
N GLU A 179 16.33 19.28 1.91
CA GLU A 179 16.98 20.30 2.74
C GLU A 179 17.70 21.30 1.83
N VAL A 180 17.60 22.59 2.15
CA VAL A 180 18.29 23.68 1.45
C VAL A 180 19.25 24.35 2.40
N ALA A 181 20.52 24.46 2.02
CA ALA A 181 21.57 25.11 2.80
C ALA A 181 22.28 26.19 1.99
N GLY A 182 22.73 27.25 2.68
CA GLY A 182 23.50 28.35 2.05
C GLY A 182 22.65 29.50 1.49
N LEU A 183 21.34 29.50 1.74
CA LEU A 183 20.45 30.61 1.41
C LEU A 183 19.81 31.21 2.67
N GLU A 184 19.44 32.49 2.57
CA GLU A 184 18.50 33.11 3.50
C GLU A 184 17.17 32.34 3.53
N THR A 185 16.53 32.29 4.70
CA THR A 185 15.35 31.44 4.93
C THR A 185 14.22 31.72 3.94
N ALA A 186 13.99 33.00 3.60
CA ALA A 186 12.95 33.39 2.64
C ALA A 186 13.21 32.81 1.24
N HIS A 187 14.44 32.90 0.73
CA HIS A 187 14.80 32.36 -0.59
C HIS A 187 14.77 30.83 -0.60
N ALA A 188 15.15 30.17 0.51
CA ALA A 188 15.01 28.72 0.64
C ALA A 188 13.54 28.27 0.62
N GLN A 189 12.64 29.02 1.26
CA GLN A 189 11.19 28.76 1.23
C GLN A 189 10.60 28.93 -0.17
N GLU A 190 11.01 29.98 -0.90
CA GLU A 190 10.62 30.23 -2.29
C GLU A 190 11.06 29.07 -3.19
N LEU A 191 12.33 28.65 -3.10
CA LEU A 191 12.87 27.52 -3.87
C LEU A 191 12.09 26.23 -3.62
N LEU A 192 11.84 25.89 -2.35
CA LEU A 192 11.04 24.70 -2.03
C LEU A 192 9.58 24.84 -2.53
N GLY A 193 9.05 26.07 -2.59
CA GLY A 193 7.76 26.37 -3.22
C GLY A 193 7.76 26.17 -4.73
N GLU A 194 8.85 26.53 -5.43
CA GLU A 194 9.03 26.25 -6.85
C GLU A 194 9.06 24.74 -7.13
N LEU A 195 9.80 23.97 -6.32
CA LEU A 195 9.82 22.51 -6.42
C LEU A 195 8.43 21.90 -6.20
N GLU A 196 7.68 22.39 -5.21
CA GLU A 196 6.30 21.97 -4.95
C GLU A 196 5.38 22.25 -6.15
N ALA A 197 5.50 23.45 -6.74
CA ALA A 197 4.72 23.83 -7.91
C ALA A 197 5.06 22.95 -9.13
N LEU A 198 6.34 22.69 -9.37
CA LEU A 198 6.82 21.81 -10.44
C LEU A 198 6.35 20.36 -10.23
N ARG A 199 6.44 19.85 -9.00
CA ARG A 199 5.95 18.52 -8.59
C ARG A 199 4.48 18.36 -8.93
N SER A 200 3.65 19.31 -8.52
CA SER A 200 2.21 19.28 -8.77
C SER A 200 1.88 19.40 -10.27
N ALA A 201 2.58 20.30 -10.98
CA ALA A 201 2.39 20.52 -12.42
C ALA A 201 2.82 19.33 -13.29
N LYS A 202 3.84 18.57 -12.85
CA LYS A 202 4.38 17.41 -13.56
C LYS A 202 3.92 16.08 -12.98
N ASN A 203 2.89 16.10 -12.13
CA ASN A 203 2.44 14.91 -11.43
C ASN A 203 1.93 13.84 -12.42
N VAL A 204 2.68 12.74 -12.58
CA VAL A 204 2.40 11.68 -13.57
C VAL A 204 1.22 10.79 -13.18
N TYR A 205 0.76 10.90 -11.94
CA TYR A 205 -0.39 10.14 -11.46
C TYR A 205 -1.72 10.72 -11.96
N ARG A 206 -1.73 11.96 -12.48
CA ARG A 206 -2.95 12.62 -12.95
C ARG A 206 -3.54 11.89 -14.16
N GLY A 207 -4.82 11.56 -14.07
CA GLY A 207 -5.55 10.84 -15.12
C GLY A 207 -5.20 9.35 -15.23
N GLN A 208 -4.44 8.81 -14.28
CA GLN A 208 -4.09 7.39 -14.22
C GLN A 208 -5.01 6.64 -13.28
N VAL A 209 -5.08 5.31 -13.45
CA VAL A 209 -5.63 4.43 -12.43
C VAL A 209 -4.50 3.92 -11.56
N LEU A 210 -4.61 4.12 -10.26
CA LEU A 210 -3.61 3.79 -9.27
C LEU A 210 -4.21 2.81 -8.24
N GLU A 211 -3.52 1.71 -8.00
CA GLU A 211 -3.79 0.83 -6.87
C GLU A 211 -2.89 1.24 -5.70
N ILE A 212 -3.50 1.51 -4.55
CA ILE A 212 -2.81 1.94 -3.34
C ILE A 212 -2.67 0.76 -2.38
N GLY A 213 -1.42 0.38 -2.11
CA GLY A 213 -1.05 -0.66 -1.16
C GLY A 213 -0.31 -0.12 0.05
N SER A 214 0.00 -1.00 1.00
CA SER A 214 0.87 -0.71 2.14
C SER A 214 2.00 -1.75 2.20
N THR A 215 3.21 -1.34 2.52
CA THR A 215 4.32 -2.25 2.80
C THR A 215 4.18 -2.87 4.20
N ASP A 216 4.96 -3.89 4.51
CA ASP A 216 5.02 -4.50 5.85
C ASP A 216 5.38 -3.49 6.96
N HIS A 217 6.05 -2.40 6.58
CA HIS A 217 6.44 -1.31 7.48
C HIS A 217 5.40 -0.18 7.53
N GLY A 218 4.22 -0.36 6.91
CA GLY A 218 3.13 0.61 6.90
C GLY A 218 3.29 1.76 5.90
N SER A 219 4.32 1.73 5.04
CA SER A 219 4.51 2.77 4.02
C SER A 219 3.55 2.55 2.86
N MET A 220 2.94 3.63 2.38
CA MET A 220 2.11 3.61 1.18
C MET A 220 2.91 3.23 -0.07
N THR A 221 2.31 2.44 -0.95
CA THR A 221 2.85 2.07 -2.26
C THR A 221 1.83 2.38 -3.35
N VAL A 222 2.32 2.72 -4.54
CA VAL A 222 1.50 3.05 -5.71
C VAL A 222 1.84 2.07 -6.82
N ARG A 223 0.81 1.49 -7.45
CA ARG A 223 0.93 0.63 -8.63
C ARG A 223 -0.03 1.08 -9.72
N PHE A 224 0.29 0.75 -10.96
CA PHE A 224 -0.56 1.01 -12.12
C PHE A 224 -1.17 -0.33 -12.57
N PRO A 225 -2.37 -0.69 -12.07
CA PRO A 225 -2.99 -1.95 -12.45
C PRO A 225 -3.43 -1.93 -13.91
N ASP A 226 -3.28 -3.07 -14.59
CA ASP A 226 -3.96 -3.30 -15.87
C ASP A 226 -5.43 -3.64 -15.59
N LEU A 227 -6.32 -2.71 -15.89
CA LEU A 227 -7.76 -2.89 -15.73
C LEU A 227 -8.39 -3.10 -17.10
N PRO A 228 -8.86 -4.33 -17.41
CA PRO A 228 -9.52 -4.58 -18.67
C PRO A 228 -10.76 -3.69 -18.76
N ARG A 229 -10.86 -2.97 -19.88
CA ARG A 229 -12.02 -2.13 -20.16
C ARG A 229 -13.28 -2.98 -20.13
N THR A 230 -14.21 -2.57 -19.29
CA THR A 230 -15.49 -3.27 -19.09
C THR A 230 -16.53 -2.47 -19.84
N GLU A 231 -17.14 -3.02 -20.89
CA GLU A 231 -18.17 -2.31 -21.65
C GLU A 231 -19.50 -2.27 -20.88
N ARG A 232 -20.40 -1.37 -21.25
CA ARG A 232 -21.70 -1.24 -20.59
C ARG A 232 -22.49 -2.56 -20.59
N ASP A 233 -22.43 -3.30 -21.71
CA ASP A 233 -23.13 -4.57 -21.87
C ASP A 233 -22.56 -5.70 -21.01
N ASP A 234 -21.34 -5.52 -20.49
CA ASP A 234 -20.70 -6.46 -19.57
C ASP A 234 -21.22 -6.28 -18.14
N VAL A 235 -21.86 -5.14 -17.83
CA VAL A 235 -22.46 -4.87 -16.53
C VAL A 235 -23.91 -5.32 -16.53
N VAL A 236 -24.14 -6.54 -16.06
CA VAL A 236 -25.48 -7.12 -15.97
C VAL A 236 -26.15 -6.71 -14.67
N LEU A 237 -26.84 -5.56 -14.71
CA LEU A 237 -27.68 -5.03 -13.65
C LEU A 237 -29.07 -4.66 -14.21
N PRO A 238 -30.11 -4.51 -13.36
CA PRO A 238 -31.35 -3.89 -13.78
C PRO A 238 -31.09 -2.50 -14.35
N GLU A 239 -31.73 -2.16 -15.47
CA GLU A 239 -31.49 -0.89 -16.19
C GLU A 239 -31.72 0.33 -15.27
N SER A 240 -32.71 0.25 -14.37
CA SER A 240 -32.97 1.30 -13.38
C SER A 240 -31.81 1.52 -12.39
N VAL A 241 -31.05 0.47 -12.07
CA VAL A 241 -29.89 0.55 -11.17
C VAL A 241 -28.69 1.08 -11.93
N LEU A 242 -28.37 0.51 -13.10
CA LEU A 242 -27.24 0.94 -13.93
C LEU A 242 -27.38 2.41 -14.35
N ALA A 243 -28.56 2.83 -14.81
CA ALA A 243 -28.81 4.22 -15.19
C ALA A 243 -28.64 5.19 -14.00
N ARG A 244 -28.90 4.75 -12.75
CA ARG A 244 -28.62 5.55 -11.55
C ARG A 244 -27.12 5.62 -11.26
N VAL A 245 -26.38 4.53 -11.41
CA VAL A 245 -24.90 4.55 -11.31
C VAL A 245 -24.33 5.54 -12.31
N GLU A 246 -24.70 5.44 -13.59
CA GLU A 246 -24.23 6.32 -14.67
C GLU A 246 -24.60 7.79 -14.40
N ARG A 247 -25.82 8.04 -13.92
CA ARG A 247 -26.29 9.40 -13.60
C ARG A 247 -25.46 10.07 -12.51
N HIS A 248 -25.10 9.33 -11.47
CA HIS A 248 -24.38 9.87 -10.31
C HIS A 248 -22.86 9.83 -10.46
N THR A 249 -22.34 9.19 -11.51
CA THR A 249 -20.91 9.12 -11.80
C THR A 249 -20.59 9.77 -13.15
N LEU A 250 -20.76 9.04 -14.25
CA LEU A 250 -20.39 9.44 -15.61
C LEU A 250 -21.08 10.74 -16.06
N ALA A 251 -22.38 10.87 -15.79
CA ALA A 251 -23.14 12.04 -16.22
C ALA A 251 -22.76 13.32 -15.45
N VAL A 252 -22.34 13.19 -14.19
CA VAL A 252 -21.80 14.29 -13.37
C VAL A 252 -20.43 14.70 -13.91
N ALA A 253 -19.54 13.73 -14.12
CA ALA A 253 -18.20 13.99 -14.67
C ALA A 253 -18.26 14.67 -16.04
N ALA A 254 -19.18 14.25 -16.91
CA ALA A 254 -19.39 14.87 -18.23
C ALA A 254 -19.98 16.29 -18.17
N ARG A 255 -20.60 16.68 -17.05
CA ARG A 255 -21.28 17.98 -16.87
C ARG A 255 -20.63 18.84 -15.79
N ARG A 256 -19.40 18.52 -15.37
CA ARG A 256 -18.70 19.17 -14.26
C ARG A 256 -18.66 20.70 -14.39
N GLU A 257 -18.40 21.22 -15.58
CA GLU A 257 -18.31 22.67 -15.82
C GLU A 257 -19.67 23.37 -15.69
N VAL A 258 -20.74 22.74 -16.20
CA VAL A 258 -22.10 23.27 -16.07
C VAL A 258 -22.54 23.26 -14.60
N LEU A 259 -22.22 22.20 -13.86
CA LEU A 259 -22.54 22.08 -12.44
C LEU A 259 -21.78 23.14 -11.61
N ARG A 260 -20.48 23.31 -11.82
CA ARG A 260 -19.66 24.37 -11.19
C ARG A 260 -20.21 25.76 -11.49
N ALA A 261 -20.47 26.06 -12.77
CA ALA A 261 -21.02 27.34 -13.19
C ALA A 261 -22.42 27.62 -12.58
N SER A 262 -23.15 26.56 -12.25
CA SER A 262 -24.45 26.62 -11.57
C SER A 262 -24.35 26.64 -10.03
N GLY A 263 -23.14 26.80 -9.48
CA GLY A 263 -22.88 26.80 -8.03
C GLY A 263 -23.18 25.46 -7.35
N GLN A 264 -23.21 24.36 -8.10
CA GLN A 264 -23.46 23.03 -7.56
C GLN A 264 -22.15 22.33 -7.19
N HIS A 265 -22.16 21.65 -6.05
CA HIS A 265 -21.03 20.84 -5.60
C HIS A 265 -20.82 19.63 -6.51
N LEU A 266 -19.55 19.31 -6.78
CA LEU A 266 -19.15 18.15 -7.59
C LEU A 266 -18.82 16.93 -6.74
N LYS A 267 -18.44 17.16 -5.48
CA LYS A 267 -18.17 16.13 -4.50
C LYS A 267 -19.38 15.19 -4.35
N ARG A 268 -19.16 13.89 -4.47
CA ARG A 268 -20.21 12.86 -4.41
C ARG A 268 -19.74 11.63 -3.64
N GLY A 269 -20.65 11.00 -2.91
CA GLY A 269 -20.50 9.63 -2.41
C GLY A 269 -21.53 8.69 -3.02
N LEU A 270 -21.06 7.62 -3.64
CA LEU A 270 -21.86 6.51 -4.15
C LEU A 270 -21.54 5.25 -3.34
N LEU A 271 -22.55 4.66 -2.72
CA LEU A 271 -22.43 3.37 -2.03
C LEU A 271 -23.12 2.27 -2.85
N LEU A 272 -22.38 1.24 -3.21
CA LEU A 272 -22.90 0.00 -3.79
C LEU A 272 -22.95 -1.07 -2.69
N TYR A 273 -24.13 -1.59 -2.37
CA TYR A 273 -24.29 -2.61 -1.33
C TYR A 273 -25.10 -3.80 -1.82
N GLY A 274 -24.97 -4.95 -1.15
CA GLY A 274 -25.73 -6.16 -1.47
C GLY A 274 -24.90 -7.42 -1.27
N PRO A 275 -25.46 -8.62 -1.52
CA PRO A 275 -24.77 -9.88 -1.27
C PRO A 275 -23.40 -9.98 -1.99
N PRO A 276 -22.45 -10.77 -1.47
CA PRO A 276 -21.19 -11.03 -2.16
C PRO A 276 -21.46 -11.71 -3.52
N GLY A 277 -20.60 -11.42 -4.51
CA GLY A 277 -20.71 -12.06 -5.83
C GLY A 277 -21.83 -11.54 -6.75
N THR A 278 -22.44 -10.39 -6.45
CA THR A 278 -23.50 -9.78 -7.29
C THR A 278 -23.00 -8.77 -8.32
N GLY A 279 -21.70 -8.45 -8.34
CA GLY A 279 -21.10 -7.58 -9.37
C GLY A 279 -20.76 -6.16 -8.93
N LYS A 280 -20.66 -5.87 -7.62
CA LYS A 280 -20.23 -4.55 -7.10
C LYS A 280 -18.87 -4.11 -7.65
N THR A 281 -17.80 -4.89 -7.44
CA THR A 281 -16.45 -4.63 -7.98
C THR A 281 -16.43 -4.51 -9.51
N HIS A 282 -17.25 -5.29 -10.21
CA HIS A 282 -17.36 -5.20 -11.66
C HIS A 282 -17.98 -3.87 -12.11
N THR A 283 -18.99 -3.39 -11.39
CA THR A 283 -19.63 -2.09 -11.61
C THR A 283 -18.67 -0.94 -11.31
N THR A 284 -17.87 -1.05 -10.24
CA THR A 284 -16.79 -0.11 -9.92
C THR A 284 -15.80 0.01 -11.07
N ARG A 285 -15.32 -1.13 -11.60
CA ARG A 285 -14.39 -1.15 -12.74
C ARG A 285 -14.99 -0.51 -13.99
N TYR A 286 -16.27 -0.77 -14.28
CA TYR A 286 -16.99 -0.09 -15.36
C TYR A 286 -16.94 1.43 -15.21
N VAL A 287 -17.28 1.96 -14.03
CA VAL A 287 -17.24 3.41 -13.76
C VAL A 287 -15.83 3.96 -13.94
N VAL A 288 -14.82 3.33 -13.33
CA VAL A 288 -13.42 3.79 -13.41
C VAL A 288 -12.91 3.82 -14.85
N THR A 289 -13.15 2.75 -15.62
CA THR A 289 -12.69 2.64 -17.01
C THR A 289 -13.44 3.56 -17.98
N HIS A 290 -14.59 4.13 -17.56
CA HIS A 290 -15.39 5.09 -18.31
C HIS A 290 -15.17 6.55 -17.89
N LEU A 291 -14.15 6.82 -17.07
CA LEU A 291 -13.73 8.15 -16.64
C LEU A 291 -12.25 8.42 -17.03
N PRO A 292 -11.90 8.46 -18.33
CA PRO A 292 -10.51 8.49 -18.78
C PRO A 292 -9.74 9.77 -18.40
N ASP A 293 -10.43 10.89 -18.19
CA ASP A 293 -9.82 12.16 -17.79
C ASP A 293 -9.83 12.37 -16.27
N THR A 294 -10.04 11.31 -15.49
CA THR A 294 -10.18 11.32 -14.04
C THR A 294 -9.15 10.39 -13.43
N THR A 295 -8.42 10.88 -12.42
CA THR A 295 -7.51 10.03 -11.65
C THR A 295 -8.31 9.03 -10.82
N ALA A 296 -8.03 7.74 -10.89
CA ALA A 296 -8.67 6.73 -10.06
C ALA A 296 -7.72 6.19 -8.99
N LEU A 297 -8.16 6.18 -7.74
CA LEU A 297 -7.40 5.72 -6.58
C LEU A 297 -8.14 4.53 -5.96
N LEU A 298 -7.58 3.34 -6.09
CA LEU A 298 -8.21 2.10 -5.64
C LEU A 298 -7.61 1.65 -4.30
N LEU A 299 -8.47 1.49 -3.28
CA LEU A 299 -8.13 0.89 -2.00
C LEU A 299 -9.03 -0.32 -1.72
N SER A 300 -8.47 -1.34 -1.07
CA SER A 300 -9.21 -2.52 -0.64
C SER A 300 -8.59 -3.14 0.61
N GLY A 301 -9.44 -3.80 1.42
CA GLY A 301 -9.02 -4.58 2.59
C GLY A 301 -8.04 -3.85 3.50
N ARG A 302 -6.78 -4.33 3.55
CA ARG A 302 -5.75 -3.82 4.46
C ARG A 302 -5.25 -2.42 4.11
N SER A 303 -5.43 -1.90 2.89
CA SER A 303 -4.95 -0.55 2.55
C SER A 303 -5.91 0.57 2.95
N LEU A 304 -7.13 0.25 3.41
CA LEU A 304 -8.14 1.23 3.79
C LEU A 304 -7.72 2.18 4.93
N HIS A 305 -6.76 1.77 5.79
CA HIS A 305 -6.17 2.65 6.81
C HIS A 305 -5.38 3.85 6.24
N LEU A 306 -5.09 3.85 4.92
CA LEU A 306 -4.40 4.94 4.24
C LEU A 306 -5.36 6.03 3.74
N ILE A 307 -6.65 5.96 4.06
CA ILE A 307 -7.68 6.82 3.48
C ILE A 307 -7.42 8.32 3.68
N GLY A 308 -6.88 8.75 4.82
CA GLY A 308 -6.52 10.16 5.02
C GLY A 308 -5.46 10.64 4.01
N ALA A 309 -4.41 9.84 3.81
CA ALA A 309 -3.34 10.12 2.85
C ALA A 309 -3.86 10.07 1.40
N VAL A 310 -4.69 9.07 1.06
CA VAL A 310 -5.25 8.93 -0.29
C VAL A 310 -6.25 10.03 -0.61
N ALA A 311 -7.05 10.49 0.36
CA ALA A 311 -7.94 11.63 0.16
C ALA A 311 -7.17 12.95 -0.02
N ALA A 312 -6.01 13.11 0.62
CA ALA A 312 -5.10 14.23 0.34
C ALA A 312 -4.54 14.16 -1.08
N MET A 313 -4.07 12.99 -1.51
CA MET A 313 -3.62 12.75 -2.88
C MET A 313 -4.74 13.02 -3.89
N ALA A 314 -5.96 12.53 -3.65
CA ALA A 314 -7.12 12.74 -4.52
C ALA A 314 -7.41 14.23 -4.74
N ARG A 315 -7.31 15.03 -3.68
CA ARG A 315 -7.51 16.49 -3.74
C ARG A 315 -6.47 17.19 -4.64
N GLU A 316 -5.23 16.70 -4.69
CA GLU A 316 -4.21 17.24 -5.58
C GLU A 316 -4.39 16.79 -7.04
N LEU A 317 -4.84 15.54 -7.22
CA LEU A 317 -4.98 14.87 -8.50
C LEU A 317 -6.34 15.09 -9.18
N GLN A 318 -7.15 16.04 -8.68
CA GLN A 318 -8.46 16.35 -9.23
C GLN A 318 -8.41 16.61 -10.75
N PRO A 319 -9.46 16.20 -11.51
CA PRO A 319 -10.62 15.42 -11.06
C PRO A 319 -10.24 14.00 -10.64
N ALA A 320 -10.83 13.47 -9.57
CA ALA A 320 -10.48 12.15 -9.05
C ALA A 320 -11.67 11.31 -8.55
N VAL A 321 -11.54 9.98 -8.68
CA VAL A 321 -12.42 8.98 -8.07
C VAL A 321 -11.62 8.17 -7.05
N VAL A 322 -12.12 8.13 -5.81
CA VAL A 322 -11.57 7.29 -4.73
C VAL A 322 -12.49 6.10 -4.56
N VAL A 323 -11.97 4.92 -4.91
CA VAL A 323 -12.67 3.65 -4.77
C VAL A 323 -12.25 2.98 -3.48
N LEU A 324 -13.23 2.62 -2.66
CA LEU A 324 -13.03 1.87 -1.42
C LEU A 324 -13.84 0.57 -1.51
N GLU A 325 -13.15 -0.54 -1.73
CA GLU A 325 -13.80 -1.84 -1.84
C GLU A 325 -13.88 -2.56 -0.48
N ASP A 326 -15.02 -3.23 -0.27
CA ASP A 326 -15.32 -4.06 0.91
C ASP A 326 -15.09 -3.31 2.24
N VAL A 327 -15.70 -2.12 2.37
CA VAL A 327 -15.55 -1.28 3.56
C VAL A 327 -16.15 -1.90 4.84
N ASP A 328 -16.90 -2.99 4.71
CA ASP A 328 -17.35 -3.82 5.84
C ASP A 328 -16.19 -4.57 6.52
N LEU A 329 -15.12 -4.92 5.81
CA LEU A 329 -13.98 -5.62 6.39
C LEU A 329 -13.31 -4.82 7.50
N VAL A 330 -13.28 -3.50 7.37
CA VAL A 330 -12.75 -2.61 8.42
C VAL A 330 -13.77 -2.30 9.50
N ALA A 331 -15.06 -2.53 9.25
CA ALA A 331 -16.11 -2.41 10.26
C ALA A 331 -16.12 -3.63 11.22
N GLU A 332 -15.68 -4.80 10.76
CA GLU A 332 -15.70 -6.09 11.47
C GLU A 332 -14.58 -6.33 12.48
N ASP A 333 -13.48 -5.56 12.44
CA ASP A 333 -12.32 -5.65 13.38
C ASP A 333 -12.68 -5.28 14.85
N ARG A 334 -13.97 -5.30 15.19
CA ARG A 334 -14.62 -4.80 16.40
C ARG A 334 -15.39 -5.84 17.19
N SER A 335 -15.07 -7.12 17.07
CA SER A 335 -15.70 -8.16 17.90
C SER A 335 -15.58 -7.94 19.42
N TYR A 336 -14.87 -6.90 19.91
CA TYR A 336 -14.70 -6.60 21.34
C TYR A 336 -14.99 -5.14 21.81
N GLY A 337 -15.58 -4.21 21.03
CA GLY A 337 -15.81 -2.83 21.54
C GLY A 337 -16.87 -1.97 20.85
N HIS A 338 -17.74 -1.34 21.64
CA HIS A 338 -18.95 -0.56 21.27
C HIS A 338 -18.73 0.81 20.56
N GLY A 339 -17.85 0.93 19.56
CA GLY A 339 -17.62 2.19 18.80
C GLY A 339 -17.59 2.04 17.27
N MET A 340 -17.28 3.12 16.53
CA MET A 340 -17.08 3.15 15.07
C MET A 340 -15.62 2.89 14.69
N SER A 341 -15.32 1.99 13.74
CA SER A 341 -13.93 1.61 13.38
C SER A 341 -13.07 2.85 13.14
N PRO A 342 -11.85 2.97 13.73
CA PRO A 342 -11.01 4.14 13.50
C PRO A 342 -10.83 4.44 12.02
N VAL A 343 -10.70 3.39 11.19
CA VAL A 343 -10.58 3.50 9.73
C VAL A 343 -11.88 4.01 9.10
N LEU A 344 -13.05 3.53 9.56
CA LEU A 344 -14.34 4.01 9.08
C LEU A 344 -14.59 5.47 9.49
N PHE A 345 -14.18 5.87 10.68
CA PHE A 345 -14.25 7.26 11.13
C PHE A 345 -13.35 8.16 10.29
N GLU A 346 -12.10 7.75 10.05
CA GLU A 346 -11.15 8.47 9.20
C GLU A 346 -11.65 8.58 7.76
N LEU A 347 -12.29 7.53 7.21
CA LEU A 347 -12.94 7.57 5.92
C LEU A 347 -14.03 8.66 5.88
N LEU A 348 -14.91 8.69 6.88
CA LEU A 348 -15.98 9.69 6.93
C LEU A 348 -15.43 11.10 7.16
N ASP A 349 -14.35 11.26 7.94
CA ASP A 349 -13.65 12.53 8.11
C ASP A 349 -12.97 12.99 6.82
N ALA A 350 -12.34 12.08 6.07
CA ALA A 350 -11.72 12.35 4.78
C ALA A 350 -12.76 12.78 3.74
N MET A 351 -13.93 12.13 3.76
CA MET A 351 -15.08 12.57 2.97
C MET A 351 -15.54 13.95 3.42
N ASP A 352 -15.62 14.25 4.72
CA ASP A 352 -16.07 15.56 5.24
C ASP A 352 -15.11 16.71 4.92
N GLY A 353 -13.81 16.49 5.08
CA GLY A 353 -12.77 17.50 4.91
C GLY A 353 -12.55 17.96 3.46
N ALA A 354 -13.14 17.26 2.48
CA ALA A 354 -13.12 17.70 1.08
C ALA A 354 -14.04 18.92 0.87
N ALA A 355 -13.48 20.01 0.33
CA ALA A 355 -14.21 21.21 -0.05
C ALA A 355 -15.39 20.89 -0.98
N ALA A 356 -16.47 21.65 -0.89
CA ALA A 356 -17.70 21.37 -1.64
C ALA A 356 -17.52 21.50 -3.17
N ASP A 357 -16.57 22.33 -3.61
CA ASP A 357 -16.19 22.51 -5.02
C ASP A 357 -15.17 21.48 -5.51
N ALA A 358 -14.69 20.59 -4.63
CA ALA A 358 -13.77 19.53 -5.01
C ALA A 358 -14.44 18.54 -5.98
N ASP A 359 -13.75 18.25 -7.07
CA ASP A 359 -14.15 17.30 -8.12
C ASP A 359 -13.75 15.88 -7.72
N LEU A 360 -14.45 15.38 -6.72
CA LEU A 360 -14.16 14.11 -6.06
C LEU A 360 -15.40 13.20 -6.02
N LEU A 361 -15.26 12.01 -6.58
CA LEU A 361 -16.23 10.92 -6.41
C LEU A 361 -15.66 9.89 -5.43
N PHE A 362 -16.34 9.65 -4.31
CA PHE A 362 -16.08 8.51 -3.45
C PHE A 362 -17.03 7.37 -3.87
N LEU A 363 -16.48 6.24 -4.32
CA LEU A 363 -17.23 5.04 -4.67
C LEU A 363 -16.91 3.94 -3.65
N LEU A 364 -17.90 3.55 -2.86
CA LEU A 364 -17.76 2.58 -1.78
C LEU A 364 -18.50 1.30 -2.15
N THR A 365 -17.93 0.14 -1.82
CA THR A 365 -18.64 -1.15 -1.91
C THR A 365 -18.73 -1.82 -0.54
N THR A 366 -19.85 -2.50 -0.27
CA THR A 366 -20.00 -3.30 0.94
C THR A 366 -20.89 -4.53 0.75
N ASN A 367 -20.62 -5.59 1.50
CA ASN A 367 -21.51 -6.75 1.58
C ASN A 367 -22.48 -6.68 2.76
N ARG A 368 -22.27 -5.75 3.71
CA ARG A 368 -23.05 -5.63 4.96
C ARG A 368 -23.54 -4.20 5.18
N ALA A 369 -24.65 -3.84 4.56
CA ALA A 369 -25.20 -2.47 4.63
C ALA A 369 -25.51 -2.03 6.07
N GLU A 370 -26.03 -2.94 6.92
CA GLU A 370 -26.39 -2.64 8.31
C GLU A 370 -25.18 -2.18 9.15
N ALA A 371 -23.98 -2.68 8.83
CA ALA A 371 -22.75 -2.32 9.51
C ALA A 371 -22.35 -0.86 9.27
N LEU A 372 -22.64 -0.34 8.07
CA LEU A 372 -22.36 1.05 7.69
C LEU A 372 -23.50 2.01 8.02
N GLU A 373 -24.75 1.55 8.07
CA GLU A 373 -25.94 2.38 8.25
C GLU A 373 -25.81 3.28 9.48
N ARG A 374 -25.39 2.73 10.63
CA ARG A 374 -25.22 3.52 11.86
C ARG A 374 -24.17 4.64 11.71
N ALA A 375 -23.08 4.35 11.01
CA ALA A 375 -21.99 5.29 10.79
C ALA A 375 -22.39 6.42 9.83
N LEU A 376 -23.11 6.08 8.76
CA LEU A 376 -23.59 7.03 7.76
C LEU A 376 -24.78 7.86 8.27
N ALA A 377 -25.69 7.28 9.05
CA ALA A 377 -26.83 7.99 9.63
C ALA A 377 -26.39 9.09 10.60
N ALA A 378 -25.30 8.89 11.34
CA ALA A 378 -24.72 9.92 12.21
C ALA A 378 -24.14 11.12 11.42
N ARG A 379 -23.99 10.97 10.11
CA ARG A 379 -23.29 11.90 9.23
C ARG A 379 -24.07 12.04 7.89
N PRO A 380 -25.20 12.77 7.86
CA PRO A 380 -25.97 12.96 6.62
C PRO A 380 -25.21 13.78 5.56
N GLY A 381 -25.36 13.44 4.27
CA GLY A 381 -24.79 14.21 3.15
C GLY A 381 -23.40 13.77 2.65
N ARG A 382 -22.87 12.63 3.12
CA ARG A 382 -21.58 12.06 2.64
C ARG A 382 -21.78 11.00 1.57
N VAL A 383 -22.90 10.28 1.65
CA VAL A 383 -23.38 9.39 0.59
C VAL A 383 -24.61 10.05 -0.01
N ASP A 384 -24.49 10.49 -1.26
CA ASP A 384 -25.61 11.06 -2.03
C ASP A 384 -26.58 9.96 -2.43
N VAL A 385 -26.04 8.79 -2.78
CA VAL A 385 -26.82 7.66 -3.27
C VAL A 385 -26.24 6.35 -2.74
N ALA A 386 -27.12 5.56 -2.11
CA ALA A 386 -26.88 4.14 -1.87
C ALA A 386 -27.72 3.33 -2.87
N LEU A 387 -27.08 2.39 -3.58
CA LEU A 387 -27.71 1.50 -4.55
C LEU A 387 -27.50 0.05 -4.14
N GLU A 388 -28.59 -0.68 -4.03
CA GLU A 388 -28.55 -2.13 -3.85
C GLU A 388 -28.24 -2.82 -5.17
N ILE A 389 -27.25 -3.72 -5.14
CA ILE A 389 -26.93 -4.69 -6.17
C ILE A 389 -27.31 -6.07 -5.61
N GLY A 390 -28.59 -6.40 -5.80
CA GLY A 390 -29.19 -7.66 -5.36
C GLY A 390 -28.83 -8.85 -6.24
N LEU A 391 -29.48 -9.98 -5.98
CA LEU A 391 -29.36 -11.19 -6.78
C LEU A 391 -29.91 -10.97 -8.21
N PRO A 392 -29.29 -11.55 -9.25
CA PRO A 392 -29.76 -11.42 -10.63
C PRO A 392 -31.14 -12.06 -10.82
N ASP A 393 -32.04 -11.34 -11.49
CA ASP A 393 -33.31 -11.88 -11.97
C ASP A 393 -33.12 -12.86 -13.15
N ALA A 394 -34.21 -13.42 -13.67
CA ALA A 394 -34.15 -14.40 -14.75
C ALA A 394 -33.54 -13.84 -16.05
N ASP A 395 -33.80 -12.57 -16.39
CA ASP A 395 -33.20 -11.93 -17.57
C ASP A 395 -31.69 -11.71 -17.36
N ALA A 396 -31.32 -11.20 -16.19
CA ALA A 396 -29.94 -11.02 -15.79
C ALA A 396 -29.17 -12.35 -15.80
N ARG A 397 -29.72 -13.45 -15.26
CA ARG A 397 -29.08 -14.78 -15.33
C ARG A 397 -28.87 -15.26 -16.77
N ARG A 398 -29.85 -15.05 -17.66
CA ARG A 398 -29.69 -15.36 -19.10
C ARG A 398 -28.58 -14.53 -19.74
N ARG A 399 -28.50 -13.23 -19.43
CA ARG A 399 -27.43 -12.34 -19.91
C ARG A 399 -26.06 -12.73 -19.35
N LEU A 400 -25.98 -13.15 -18.09
CA LEU A 400 -24.75 -13.63 -17.44
C LEU A 400 -24.25 -14.93 -18.08
N LEU A 401 -25.13 -15.88 -18.41
CA LEU A 401 -24.74 -17.08 -19.16
C LEU A 401 -24.07 -16.73 -20.49
N ARG A 402 -24.67 -15.80 -21.25
CA ARG A 402 -24.09 -15.30 -22.52
C ARG A 402 -22.79 -14.55 -22.31
N LEU A 403 -22.69 -13.73 -21.26
CA LEU A 403 -21.49 -12.96 -20.95
C LEU A 403 -20.31 -13.89 -20.64
N TYR A 404 -20.51 -14.89 -19.78
CA TYR A 404 -19.43 -15.79 -19.36
C TYR A 404 -19.08 -16.85 -20.40
N SER A 405 -19.98 -17.14 -21.36
CA SER A 405 -19.69 -18.04 -22.48
C SER A 405 -19.04 -17.35 -23.69
N ARG A 406 -18.72 -16.05 -23.66
CA ARG A 406 -18.14 -15.35 -24.83
C ARG A 406 -16.85 -15.97 -25.38
N ALA A 407 -16.06 -16.62 -24.52
CA ALA A 407 -14.81 -17.26 -24.92
C ALA A 407 -15.00 -18.65 -25.54
N VAL A 408 -16.14 -19.32 -25.30
CA VAL A 408 -16.42 -20.68 -25.78
C VAL A 408 -17.87 -20.77 -26.25
N PRO A 409 -18.14 -21.06 -27.53
CA PRO A 409 -19.49 -21.15 -28.05
C PRO A 409 -20.40 -22.05 -27.20
N LEU A 410 -21.53 -21.49 -26.74
CA LEU A 410 -22.57 -22.24 -26.03
C LEU A 410 -23.62 -22.72 -27.05
N THR A 411 -23.57 -24.01 -27.39
CA THR A 411 -24.51 -24.69 -28.29
C THR A 411 -25.62 -25.34 -27.45
N ALA A 412 -26.65 -24.56 -27.12
CA ALA A 412 -27.81 -25.02 -26.36
C ALA A 412 -29.11 -24.48 -26.98
N SER A 413 -30.19 -25.25 -26.93
CA SER A 413 -31.50 -24.74 -27.36
C SER A 413 -32.06 -23.75 -26.33
N ASP A 414 -32.95 -22.86 -26.76
CA ASP A 414 -33.57 -21.87 -25.87
C ASP A 414 -34.29 -22.57 -24.69
N GLU A 415 -34.87 -23.75 -24.91
CA GLU A 415 -35.51 -24.53 -23.85
C GLU A 415 -34.52 -24.97 -22.76
N VAL A 416 -33.28 -25.32 -23.13
CA VAL A 416 -32.24 -25.69 -22.14
C VAL A 416 -31.79 -24.47 -21.35
N VAL A 417 -31.61 -23.34 -22.03
CA VAL A 417 -31.23 -22.09 -21.37
C VAL A 417 -32.32 -21.65 -20.39
N ASP A 418 -33.59 -21.75 -20.79
CA ASP A 418 -34.75 -21.42 -19.96
C ASP A 418 -34.85 -22.35 -18.74
N GLU A 419 -34.60 -23.65 -18.93
CA GLU A 419 -34.51 -24.64 -17.84
C GLU A 419 -33.44 -24.24 -16.82
N VAL A 420 -32.21 -23.97 -17.27
CA VAL A 420 -31.09 -23.58 -16.42
C VAL A 420 -31.37 -22.25 -15.69
N VAL A 421 -31.96 -21.28 -16.36
CA VAL A 421 -32.34 -19.98 -15.77
C VAL A 421 -33.41 -20.14 -14.69
N ALA A 422 -34.39 -21.02 -14.91
CA ALA A 422 -35.43 -21.31 -13.92
C ALA A 422 -34.87 -22.04 -12.69
N ARG A 423 -34.03 -23.06 -12.91
CA ARG A 423 -33.40 -23.86 -11.85
C ARG A 423 -32.32 -23.12 -11.05
N SER A 424 -31.82 -21.99 -11.57
CA SER A 424 -30.82 -21.14 -10.91
C SER A 424 -31.43 -19.91 -10.21
N GLU A 425 -32.70 -19.98 -9.83
CA GLU A 425 -33.31 -18.91 -9.03
C GLU A 425 -32.57 -18.71 -7.69
N GLY A 426 -32.39 -17.45 -7.28
CA GLY A 426 -31.76 -17.10 -6.00
C GLY A 426 -30.23 -17.21 -5.96
N VAL A 427 -29.57 -17.57 -7.05
CA VAL A 427 -28.09 -17.66 -7.08
C VAL A 427 -27.43 -16.32 -7.41
N THR A 428 -26.14 -16.18 -7.08
CA THR A 428 -25.34 -14.98 -7.38
C THR A 428 -24.81 -14.95 -8.82
N ALA A 429 -24.28 -13.81 -9.26
CA ALA A 429 -23.58 -13.74 -10.56
C ALA A 429 -22.30 -14.60 -10.56
N SER A 430 -21.60 -14.68 -9.43
CA SER A 430 -20.45 -15.58 -9.25
C SER A 430 -20.82 -17.06 -9.41
N PHE A 431 -22.01 -17.48 -8.97
CA PHE A 431 -22.50 -18.84 -9.22
C PHE A 431 -22.65 -19.10 -10.72
N VAL A 432 -23.29 -18.20 -11.47
CA VAL A 432 -23.46 -18.36 -12.93
C VAL A 432 -22.11 -18.42 -13.65
N LYS A 433 -21.13 -17.64 -13.17
CA LYS A 433 -19.75 -17.70 -13.67
C LYS A 433 -19.11 -19.07 -13.45
N GLU A 434 -19.25 -19.64 -12.25
CA GLU A 434 -18.72 -20.96 -11.93
C GLU A 434 -19.46 -22.07 -12.69
N LEU A 435 -20.78 -21.94 -12.89
CA LEU A 435 -21.57 -22.84 -13.73
C LEU A 435 -21.00 -22.95 -15.15
N VAL A 436 -20.76 -21.81 -15.80
CA VAL A 436 -20.15 -21.80 -17.14
C VAL A 436 -18.74 -22.38 -17.10
N ARG A 437 -17.94 -22.06 -16.07
CA ARG A 437 -16.58 -22.60 -15.91
C ARG A 437 -16.58 -24.12 -15.79
N ARG A 438 -17.51 -24.70 -15.03
CA ARG A 438 -17.67 -26.16 -14.89
C ARG A 438 -18.18 -26.79 -16.18
N ALA A 439 -19.13 -26.17 -16.87
CA ALA A 439 -19.58 -26.67 -18.16
C ALA A 439 -18.45 -26.71 -19.21
N VAL A 440 -17.52 -25.75 -19.17
CA VAL A 440 -16.29 -25.78 -19.98
C VAL A 440 -15.36 -26.92 -19.55
N LEU A 441 -15.22 -27.19 -18.25
CA LEU A 441 -14.42 -28.31 -17.76
C LEU A 441 -15.00 -29.67 -18.19
N GLU A 442 -16.31 -29.87 -18.08
CA GLU A 442 -17.02 -31.06 -18.59
C GLU A 442 -16.76 -31.24 -20.08
N ALA A 443 -16.88 -30.17 -20.86
CA ALA A 443 -16.59 -30.20 -22.28
C ALA A 443 -15.13 -30.57 -22.58
N ALA A 444 -14.17 -30.05 -21.81
CA ALA A 444 -12.76 -30.36 -21.97
C ALA A 444 -12.44 -31.83 -21.64
N MET A 445 -13.07 -32.38 -20.58
CA MET A 445 -12.91 -33.80 -20.20
C MET A 445 -13.52 -34.76 -21.24
N ALA A 446 -14.48 -34.29 -22.03
CA ALA A 446 -15.08 -35.05 -23.12
C ALA A 446 -14.30 -34.96 -24.45
N GLN A 447 -13.26 -34.12 -24.56
CA GLN A 447 -12.40 -34.05 -25.75
C GLN A 447 -11.41 -35.22 -25.78
N ASP A 448 -11.01 -35.65 -26.99
CA ASP A 448 -10.01 -36.71 -27.18
C ASP A 448 -8.68 -36.38 -26.47
N ASP A 449 -8.02 -37.40 -25.91
CA ASP A 449 -6.78 -37.27 -25.13
C ASP A 449 -5.65 -36.52 -25.88
N ASP A 450 -5.60 -36.62 -27.21
CA ASP A 450 -4.62 -35.93 -28.06
C ASP A 450 -4.84 -34.41 -28.11
N ALA A 451 -6.09 -33.93 -28.07
CA ALA A 451 -6.43 -32.50 -28.04
C ALA A 451 -6.17 -31.87 -26.66
N THR A 452 -6.33 -32.66 -25.60
CA THR A 452 -6.04 -32.25 -24.22
C THR A 452 -4.54 -32.06 -24.00
N GLN A 453 -3.70 -32.91 -24.61
CA GLN A 453 -2.24 -32.80 -24.50
C GLN A 453 -1.62 -31.68 -25.34
N SER A 454 -2.28 -31.26 -26.43
CA SER A 454 -1.83 -30.14 -27.28
C SER A 454 -2.23 -28.75 -26.74
N GLY A 455 -3.08 -28.70 -25.71
CA GLY A 455 -3.59 -27.44 -25.14
C GLY A 455 -4.56 -26.72 -26.07
N GLU A 456 -5.26 -27.45 -26.94
CA GLU A 456 -6.31 -26.88 -27.79
C GLU A 456 -7.49 -26.38 -26.94
N ALA A 457 -8.06 -25.24 -27.33
CA ALA A 457 -9.23 -24.70 -26.66
C ALA A 457 -10.46 -25.59 -26.89
N VAL A 458 -11.37 -25.62 -25.90
CA VAL A 458 -12.67 -26.28 -26.00
C VAL A 458 -13.43 -25.74 -27.21
N ARG A 459 -13.88 -26.63 -28.09
CA ARG A 459 -14.57 -26.26 -29.34
C ARG A 459 -15.97 -25.69 -29.08
N GLU A 460 -16.72 -26.32 -28.20
CA GLU A 460 -18.05 -25.89 -27.80
C GLU A 460 -18.44 -26.42 -26.43
N VAL A 461 -19.34 -25.69 -25.76
CA VAL A 461 -20.07 -26.17 -24.58
C VAL A 461 -21.49 -26.49 -25.02
N THR A 462 -21.96 -27.71 -24.79
CA THR A 462 -23.31 -28.13 -25.14
C THR A 462 -24.28 -27.88 -24.00
N GLY A 463 -25.59 -27.91 -24.29
CA GLY A 463 -26.63 -27.89 -23.26
C GLY A 463 -26.53 -29.05 -22.26
N GLU A 464 -25.97 -30.20 -22.65
CA GLU A 464 -25.75 -31.34 -21.75
C GLU A 464 -24.67 -31.03 -20.71
N HIS A 465 -23.53 -30.47 -21.13
CA HIS A 465 -22.47 -30.02 -20.22
C HIS A 465 -23.00 -28.98 -19.21
N LEU A 466 -23.88 -28.08 -19.67
CA LEU A 466 -24.49 -27.06 -18.81
C LEU A 466 -25.45 -27.68 -17.77
N ARG A 467 -26.24 -28.70 -18.14
CA ARG A 467 -27.10 -29.42 -17.20
C ARG A 467 -26.29 -30.19 -16.16
N HIS A 468 -25.29 -30.96 -16.59
CA HIS A 468 -24.45 -31.72 -15.67
C HIS A 468 -23.73 -30.80 -14.67
N ALA A 469 -23.18 -29.69 -15.15
CA ALA A 469 -22.55 -28.70 -14.28
C ALA A 469 -23.54 -28.05 -13.29
N LEU A 470 -24.79 -27.83 -13.70
CA LEU A 470 -25.84 -27.32 -12.82
C LEU A 470 -26.27 -28.35 -11.78
N ASP A 471 -26.46 -29.61 -12.19
CA ASP A 471 -26.83 -30.70 -11.30
C ASP A 471 -25.76 -30.89 -10.21
N ASP A 472 -24.48 -30.89 -10.58
CA ASP A 472 -23.35 -30.97 -9.66
C ASP A 472 -23.27 -29.76 -8.70
N LEU A 473 -23.52 -28.54 -9.21
CA LEU A 473 -23.51 -27.34 -8.37
C LEU A 473 -24.68 -27.26 -7.37
N LEU A 474 -25.82 -27.83 -7.72
CA LEU A 474 -27.03 -27.81 -6.89
C LEU A 474 -27.12 -29.00 -5.93
N ASP A 475 -26.30 -30.04 -6.11
CA ASP A 475 -26.29 -31.22 -5.26
C ASP A 475 -26.11 -30.87 -3.77
N SER A 476 -26.96 -31.45 -2.94
CA SER A 476 -26.96 -31.37 -1.47
C SER A 476 -25.62 -31.74 -0.84
N SER A 477 -24.83 -32.61 -1.47
CA SER A 477 -23.49 -32.99 -0.99
C SER A 477 -22.48 -31.83 -1.02
N GLN A 478 -22.80 -30.75 -1.75
CA GLN A 478 -21.97 -29.56 -1.96
C GLN A 478 -22.42 -28.35 -1.11
N ALA A 479 -23.01 -28.58 0.08
CA ALA A 479 -23.57 -27.51 0.93
C ALA A 479 -22.61 -26.34 1.19
N LEU A 480 -21.32 -26.63 1.47
CA LEU A 480 -20.30 -25.59 1.68
C LEU A 480 -20.02 -24.80 0.39
N THR A 481 -19.91 -25.49 -0.75
CA THR A 481 -19.69 -24.86 -2.06
C THR A 481 -20.88 -24.00 -2.48
N ARG A 482 -22.11 -24.48 -2.24
CA ARG A 482 -23.36 -23.71 -2.43
C ARG A 482 -23.37 -22.44 -1.60
N ALA A 483 -23.03 -22.54 -0.31
CA ALA A 483 -22.94 -21.38 0.57
C ALA A 483 -21.87 -20.36 0.10
N LEU A 484 -20.69 -20.84 -0.32
CA LEU A 484 -19.61 -19.99 -0.83
C LEU A 484 -19.97 -19.30 -2.16
N LEU A 485 -20.83 -19.90 -2.97
CA LEU A 485 -21.33 -19.32 -4.22
C LEU A 485 -22.63 -18.52 -4.03
N GLY A 486 -23.10 -18.38 -2.79
CA GLY A 486 -24.27 -17.59 -2.42
C GLY A 486 -25.60 -18.22 -2.83
N VAL A 487 -25.69 -19.55 -2.85
CA VAL A 487 -26.97 -20.28 -2.98
C VAL A 487 -27.64 -20.32 -1.60
N PRO A 488 -28.92 -19.92 -1.45
CA PRO A 488 -29.64 -20.03 -0.20
C PRO A 488 -29.66 -21.48 0.31
N ALA A 489 -29.54 -21.66 1.64
CA ALA A 489 -29.78 -22.96 2.27
C ALA A 489 -31.28 -23.28 2.15
N ASP A 490 -31.61 -24.53 1.79
CA ASP A 490 -32.99 -24.98 1.79
C ASP A 490 -33.50 -25.06 3.24
N GLN A 491 -34.70 -24.54 3.51
CA GLN A 491 -35.32 -24.61 4.84
C GLN A 491 -35.72 -26.05 5.25
N SER A 492 -35.42 -27.05 4.42
CA SER A 492 -35.65 -28.47 4.67
C SER A 492 -34.42 -29.25 5.15
N ASP A 493 -33.24 -28.60 5.23
CA ASP A 493 -31.98 -29.22 5.69
C ASP A 493 -31.62 -28.79 7.14
N GLU A 494 -32.59 -28.34 7.95
CA GLU A 494 -32.40 -28.35 9.40
C GLU A 494 -32.36 -29.81 9.87
N PRO A 495 -31.27 -30.26 10.52
CA PRO A 495 -31.28 -31.58 11.14
C PRO A 495 -32.30 -31.55 12.28
N ASP A 496 -33.41 -32.28 12.10
CA ASP A 496 -34.31 -32.68 13.17
C ASP A 496 -33.46 -33.33 14.29
N GLY A 497 -33.25 -32.64 15.40
CA GLY A 497 -32.42 -33.16 16.48
C GLY A 497 -32.15 -32.18 17.60
N GLU A 498 -33.06 -32.16 18.58
CA GLU A 498 -33.01 -31.46 19.86
C GLU A 498 -31.64 -31.49 20.56
N GLY A 499 -31.26 -30.33 21.09
CA GLY A 499 -30.13 -30.18 22.00
C GLY A 499 -29.97 -28.74 22.47
N THR A 500 -31.05 -28.08 22.90
CA THR A 500 -30.96 -26.80 23.62
C THR A 500 -30.15 -26.99 24.90
N VAL A 501 -28.87 -26.66 24.86
CA VAL A 501 -28.10 -26.34 26.06
C VAL A 501 -28.26 -24.85 26.31
N SER A 502 -29.19 -24.51 27.20
CA SER A 502 -29.29 -23.18 27.79
C SER A 502 -28.00 -22.88 28.57
N TYR A 503 -27.20 -21.94 28.09
CA TYR A 503 -26.08 -21.42 28.87
C TYR A 503 -26.63 -20.33 29.81
N ASP A 504 -26.90 -20.72 31.06
CA ASP A 504 -27.20 -19.80 32.15
C ASP A 504 -25.90 -19.10 32.58
N GLY A 505 -25.96 -17.78 32.70
CA GLY A 505 -24.86 -16.92 33.05
C GLY A 505 -24.65 -16.91 34.56
N SER A 506 -23.62 -17.62 35.02
CA SER A 506 -23.00 -17.35 36.33
C SER A 506 -21.48 -17.45 36.22
N TYR A 507 -20.84 -16.28 36.26
CA TYR A 507 -19.39 -16.10 36.38
C TYR A 507 -18.98 -16.41 37.84
N GLU A 508 -18.07 -17.36 38.05
CA GLU A 508 -17.24 -17.43 39.26
C GLU A 508 -15.76 -17.29 38.88
N PRO A 509 -14.98 -16.45 39.58
CA PRO A 509 -13.60 -16.16 39.22
C PRO A 509 -12.63 -17.16 39.85
N GLY A 510 -11.77 -17.76 39.01
CA GLY A 510 -10.49 -18.28 39.47
C GLY A 510 -10.15 -19.70 39.02
N VAL A 511 -9.69 -19.85 37.78
CA VAL A 511 -8.71 -20.89 37.41
C VAL A 511 -7.79 -20.32 36.34
N GLN A 512 -6.48 -20.22 36.65
CA GLN A 512 -5.43 -19.87 35.70
C GLN A 512 -5.27 -20.99 34.66
N VAL A 513 -5.44 -20.67 33.38
CA VAL A 513 -5.03 -21.55 32.28
C VAL A 513 -3.68 -21.07 31.75
N VAL A 514 -2.69 -21.96 31.86
CA VAL A 514 -1.31 -21.79 31.40
C VAL A 514 -1.30 -21.66 29.87
N GLN A 515 -0.80 -20.53 29.38
CA GLN A 515 -0.50 -20.31 27.97
C GLN A 515 0.68 -21.20 27.54
N THR A 516 0.46 -22.06 26.54
CA THR A 516 1.56 -22.71 25.82
C THR A 516 1.73 -21.99 24.49
N ALA A 517 2.75 -21.14 24.40
CA ALA A 517 3.19 -20.50 23.18
C ALA A 517 4.04 -21.48 22.36
N GLN A 518 3.61 -21.83 21.15
CA GLN A 518 4.47 -22.51 20.17
C GLN A 518 5.00 -21.50 19.16
N GLN A 519 6.28 -21.18 19.33
CA GLN A 519 7.15 -20.51 18.36
C GLN A 519 7.37 -21.42 17.16
N TYR A 520 7.06 -20.95 15.94
CA TYR A 520 7.70 -21.47 14.73
C TYR A 520 8.73 -20.46 14.25
N ARG A 521 10.00 -20.77 14.49
CA ARG A 521 11.15 -20.11 13.85
C ARG A 521 11.42 -20.77 12.50
N SER A 522 11.67 -19.90 11.54
CA SER A 522 12.45 -20.05 10.32
C SER A 522 13.52 -21.15 10.31
N SER A 523 13.51 -21.96 9.25
CA SER A 523 14.71 -22.53 8.64
C SER A 523 14.47 -22.68 7.14
N GLY A 524 15.17 -21.85 6.36
CA GLY A 524 15.29 -22.03 4.92
C GLY A 524 16.33 -23.09 4.57
N GLY A 525 16.21 -23.66 3.37
CA GLY A 525 17.36 -24.19 2.67
C GLY A 525 17.10 -25.31 1.65
N TRP A 526 17.11 -24.90 0.36
CA TRP A 526 17.72 -25.57 -0.80
C TRP A 526 17.23 -26.96 -1.29
N PHE A 527 16.90 -27.05 -2.58
CA PHE A 527 17.51 -27.91 -3.65
C PHE A 527 16.62 -27.79 -4.92
N ARG A 528 17.05 -27.03 -5.95
CA ARG A 528 17.86 -27.38 -7.14
C ARG A 528 17.14 -28.20 -8.23
N HIS A 529 17.22 -27.64 -9.44
CA HIS A 529 16.80 -28.15 -10.74
C HIS A 529 17.52 -29.42 -11.23
N HIS A 530 16.82 -30.07 -12.18
CA HIS A 530 17.24 -30.96 -13.29
C HIS A 530 17.40 -32.45 -13.00
N PRO A 531 17.17 -33.33 -14.01
CA PRO A 531 17.11 -33.10 -15.47
C PRO A 531 15.77 -32.65 -16.04
#